data_AF-A0A2G7FFQ6-F1
#
_entry.id   AF-A0A2G7FFQ6-F1
#
_cell.length_a   1.000
_cell.length_b   1.000
_cell.length_c   1.000
_cell.angle_alpha   90.00
_cell.angle_beta   90.00
_cell.angle_gamma   90.00
#
_symmetry.space_group_name_H-M   'P 1'
#
loop_
_entity.id
_entity.type
_entity.pdbx_description
1 polymer ?
#
loop_
_entity_poly.entity_id
_entity_poly.type
_entity_poly.pdbx_seq_one_letter_code
_entity_poly.pdbx_strand_id
1 'polypeptide(L)'
;MFCEQPAEEELFGRPNAHDASPVLSTITSTPRASKPASLQDIVTYDAGSLFVKGERIFMLAGEYAPFRHPVPSVWLDASEKVKALGFNAISFYVAWFLVEGKHGAFPWKVSLTSKSCLRQQLRQGHI
;
A
#
# COMPACT_ATOMS: atom_id res chain seq x y z
N MET A 1 34.83 26.25 -29.95
CA MET A 1 35.39 26.34 -28.59
C MET A 1 34.51 25.46 -27.71
N PHE A 2 34.46 24.13 -27.87
CA PHE A 2 35.55 23.14 -27.85
C PHE A 2 36.55 23.40 -26.72
N CYS A 3 36.37 22.65 -25.64
CA CYS A 3 37.46 22.24 -24.76
C CYS A 3 37.63 20.73 -25.04
N GLU A 4 38.75 20.38 -25.66
CA GLU A 4 39.13 19.05 -26.14
C GLU A 4 40.09 18.41 -25.12
N GLN A 5 39.73 17.21 -24.62
CA GLN A 5 40.51 15.96 -24.38
C GLN A 5 41.89 16.00 -23.64
N PRO A 6 42.30 14.91 -22.93
CA PRO A 6 42.78 13.65 -23.55
C PRO A 6 42.11 12.38 -22.95
N ALA A 7 41.81 11.32 -23.70
CA ALA A 7 42.70 10.38 -24.40
C ALA A 7 43.55 9.53 -23.45
N GLU A 8 43.15 8.27 -23.21
CA GLU A 8 44.02 7.14 -22.84
C GLU A 8 43.33 5.87 -23.40
N GLU A 9 43.75 5.44 -24.58
CA GLU A 9 43.40 4.15 -25.19
C GLU A 9 44.56 3.15 -24.96
N GLU A 10 44.20 1.88 -24.78
CA GLU A 10 45.01 0.65 -24.97
C GLU A 10 46.13 0.27 -24.00
N LEU A 11 45.98 -0.86 -23.28
CA LEU A 11 46.57 -2.16 -23.64
C LEU A 11 46.23 -3.20 -22.55
N PHE A 12 45.49 -4.28 -22.88
CA PHE A 12 45.83 -5.69 -22.59
C PHE A 12 44.63 -6.63 -22.81
N GLY A 13 44.51 -7.16 -24.03
CA GLY A 13 44.02 -8.51 -24.31
C GLY A 13 42.51 -8.78 -24.23
N ARG A 14 41.83 -8.80 -25.38
CA ARG A 14 40.58 -9.56 -25.55
C ARG A 14 40.91 -11.06 -25.48
N PRO A 15 40.32 -11.87 -24.58
CA PRO A 15 40.52 -13.31 -24.65
C PRO A 15 39.82 -13.87 -25.89
N ASN A 16 40.57 -14.65 -26.66
CA ASN A 16 40.11 -15.32 -27.89
C ASN A 16 39.14 -16.45 -27.57
N ALA A 17 38.19 -16.68 -28.48
CA ALA A 17 37.06 -17.59 -28.38
C ALA A 17 37.39 -19.11 -28.40
N HIS A 18 38.59 -19.52 -27.98
CA HIS A 18 39.03 -20.92 -28.02
C HIS A 18 39.27 -21.58 -26.65
N ASP A 19 39.20 -20.84 -25.54
CA ASP A 19 39.34 -21.41 -24.20
C ASP A 19 37.98 -21.65 -23.53
N ALA A 20 37.13 -22.43 -24.20
CA ALA A 20 35.96 -23.04 -23.59
C ALA A 20 36.38 -24.34 -22.90
N SER A 21 36.64 -24.30 -21.59
CA SER A 21 36.64 -25.51 -20.77
C SER A 21 35.20 -25.81 -20.33
N PRO A 22 34.69 -27.04 -20.50
CA PRO A 22 33.28 -27.35 -20.29
C PRO A 22 33.04 -27.60 -18.79
N VAL A 23 32.97 -26.55 -18.00
CA VAL A 23 32.35 -26.66 -16.67
C VAL A 23 30.86 -26.50 -16.85
N LEU A 24 30.19 -27.66 -16.87
CA LEU A 24 28.76 -27.84 -16.65
C LEU A 24 28.34 -26.96 -15.46
N SER A 25 27.94 -25.72 -15.73
CA SER A 25 27.27 -24.88 -14.77
C SER A 25 25.83 -25.37 -14.70
N THR A 26 25.66 -26.45 -13.96
CA THR A 26 24.42 -26.73 -13.23
C THR A 26 23.86 -25.37 -12.80
N ILE A 27 22.73 -25.00 -13.38
CA ILE A 27 21.95 -23.85 -12.95
C ILE A 27 21.49 -24.22 -11.53
N THR A 28 22.34 -24.01 -10.54
CA THR A 28 21.98 -24.09 -9.15
C THR A 28 21.03 -22.93 -8.93
N SER A 29 19.73 -23.18 -9.12
CA SER A 29 18.70 -22.32 -8.57
C SER A 29 19.03 -22.19 -7.09
N THR A 30 19.51 -21.02 -6.66
CA THR A 30 19.67 -20.70 -5.24
C THR A 30 18.38 -21.12 -4.54
N PRO A 31 18.41 -22.00 -3.52
CA PRO A 31 17.19 -22.35 -2.81
C PRO A 31 16.65 -21.06 -2.22
N ARG A 32 15.52 -20.61 -2.78
CA ARG A 32 14.85 -19.40 -2.33
C ARG A 32 14.58 -19.58 -0.84
N ALA A 33 15.08 -18.65 -0.03
CA ALA A 33 14.82 -18.59 1.40
C ALA A 33 13.35 -18.94 1.64
N SER A 34 13.12 -19.98 2.44
CA SER A 34 11.78 -20.44 2.76
C SER A 34 10.99 -19.25 3.28
N LYS A 35 9.85 -18.93 2.63
CA LYS A 35 9.00 -17.84 3.08
C LYS A 35 8.67 -18.07 4.55
N PRO A 36 8.75 -17.04 5.41
CA PRO A 36 8.22 -17.16 6.75
C PRO A 36 6.76 -17.60 6.64
N ALA A 37 6.38 -18.60 7.43
CA ALA A 37 5.00 -19.07 7.47
C ALA A 37 4.08 -17.88 7.76
N SER A 38 3.06 -17.68 6.93
CA SER A 38 2.09 -16.62 7.15
C SER A 38 1.37 -16.85 8.47
N LEU A 39 1.13 -15.79 9.24
CA LEU A 39 0.36 -15.87 10.49
C LEU A 39 -1.10 -16.30 10.26
N GLN A 40 -1.56 -16.20 9.01
CA GLN A 40 -2.93 -16.48 8.57
C GLN A 40 -2.94 -16.98 7.13
N ASP A 41 -3.98 -17.72 6.76
CA ASP A 41 -4.15 -18.29 5.41
C ASP A 41 -5.08 -17.48 4.50
N ILE A 42 -5.75 -16.44 5.02
CA ILE A 42 -6.77 -15.67 4.28
C ILE A 42 -6.13 -14.75 3.24
N VAL A 43 -5.04 -14.08 3.61
CA VAL A 43 -4.30 -13.16 2.75
C VAL A 43 -2.86 -13.61 2.71
N THR A 44 -2.44 -14.14 1.57
CA THR A 44 -1.09 -14.65 1.33
C THR A 44 -0.50 -14.02 0.07
N TYR A 45 0.78 -14.20 -0.21
CA TYR A 45 1.44 -13.59 -1.38
C TYR A 45 2.50 -14.50 -1.98
N ASP A 46 2.77 -14.31 -3.27
CA ASP A 46 3.93 -14.86 -3.95
C ASP A 46 4.81 -13.80 -4.60
N ALA A 47 5.76 -14.24 -5.43
CA ALA A 47 6.68 -13.32 -6.09
C ALA A 47 5.98 -12.41 -7.12
N GLY A 48 4.76 -12.77 -7.55
CA GLY A 48 4.03 -12.09 -8.61
C GLY A 48 2.75 -11.40 -8.16
N SER A 49 2.10 -11.83 -7.08
CA SER A 49 0.85 -11.20 -6.64
C SER A 49 0.42 -11.53 -5.21
N LEU A 50 -0.67 -10.87 -4.80
CA LEU A 50 -1.43 -11.19 -3.60
C LEU A 50 -2.48 -12.28 -3.89
N PHE A 51 -2.80 -13.05 -2.86
CA PHE A 51 -3.91 -14.00 -2.83
C PHE A 51 -4.88 -13.62 -1.73
N VAL A 52 -6.18 -13.67 -2.03
CA VAL A 52 -7.25 -13.49 -1.05
C VAL A 52 -8.13 -14.73 -1.12
N LYS A 53 -8.26 -15.45 -0.01
CA LYS A 53 -8.99 -16.73 0.09
C LYS A 53 -8.56 -17.76 -0.98
N GLY A 54 -7.26 -17.82 -1.27
CA GLY A 54 -6.69 -18.73 -2.27
C GLY A 54 -6.84 -18.28 -3.73
N GLU A 55 -7.59 -17.21 -4.00
CA GLU A 55 -7.71 -16.64 -5.35
C GLU A 55 -6.60 -15.62 -5.60
N ARG A 56 -5.95 -15.73 -6.76
CA ARG A 56 -4.94 -14.78 -7.20
C ARG A 56 -5.62 -13.49 -7.64
N ILE A 57 -5.27 -12.36 -7.02
CA ILE A 57 -5.83 -11.07 -7.39
C ILE A 57 -4.75 -10.08 -7.84
N PHE A 58 -5.08 -9.26 -8.83
CA PHE A 58 -4.34 -8.05 -9.14
C PHE A 58 -4.91 -6.92 -8.28
N MET A 59 -4.14 -6.43 -7.31
CA MET A 59 -4.62 -5.40 -6.37
C MET A 59 -4.51 -4.02 -7.02
N LEU A 60 -5.66 -3.37 -7.23
CA LEU A 60 -5.75 -2.00 -7.74
C LEU A 60 -6.51 -1.18 -6.71
N ALA A 61 -5.80 -0.24 -6.08
CA ALA A 61 -6.29 0.54 -4.95
C ALA A 61 -6.41 2.03 -5.27
N GLY A 62 -7.48 2.66 -4.79
CA GLY A 62 -7.66 4.12 -4.81
C GLY A 62 -7.46 4.71 -3.42
N GLU A 63 -6.95 5.95 -3.33
CA GLU A 63 -6.78 6.59 -2.03
C GLU A 63 -7.97 7.47 -1.65
N TYR A 64 -8.46 7.30 -0.43
CA TYR A 64 -9.56 8.08 0.13
C TYR A 64 -9.25 8.50 1.57
N ALA A 65 -9.53 9.75 1.93
CA ALA A 65 -9.22 10.31 3.25
C ALA A 65 -10.52 10.68 3.99
N PRO A 66 -11.10 9.79 4.82
CA PRO A 66 -12.39 10.00 5.47
C PRO A 66 -12.45 11.27 6.33
N PHE A 67 -11.33 11.64 6.95
CA PHE A 67 -11.24 12.83 7.79
C PHE A 67 -11.47 14.14 7.03
N ARG A 68 -11.28 14.17 5.71
CA ARG A 68 -11.56 15.35 4.88
C ARG A 68 -13.05 15.49 4.58
N HIS A 69 -13.82 14.41 4.71
CA HIS A 69 -15.24 14.37 4.41
C HIS A 69 -15.98 13.76 5.61
N PRO A 70 -16.23 14.53 6.69
CA PRO A 70 -16.73 14.00 7.97
C PRO A 70 -18.20 13.58 7.95
N VAL A 71 -18.77 13.31 6.77
CA VAL A 71 -20.16 12.89 6.57
C VAL A 71 -20.17 11.40 6.19
N PRO A 72 -20.51 10.47 7.10
CA PRO A 72 -20.40 9.03 6.81
C PRO A 72 -21.21 8.55 5.60
N SER A 73 -22.32 9.22 5.28
CA SER A 73 -23.16 8.85 4.14
C SER A 73 -22.46 9.01 2.78
N VAL A 74 -21.48 9.90 2.65
CA VAL A 74 -20.78 10.13 1.37
C VAL A 74 -19.64 9.13 1.13
N TRP A 75 -19.23 8.37 2.14
CA TRP A 75 -18.16 7.39 2.02
C TRP A 75 -18.60 6.19 1.17
N LEU A 76 -19.88 5.83 1.27
CA LEU A 76 -20.48 4.78 0.45
C LEU A 76 -20.50 5.18 -1.03
N ASP A 77 -20.99 6.39 -1.33
CA ASP A 77 -21.01 6.95 -2.68
C ASP A 77 -19.59 7.01 -3.30
N ALA A 78 -18.58 7.41 -2.53
CA ALA A 78 -17.20 7.40 -3.00
C ALA A 78 -16.70 5.97 -3.28
N SER A 79 -17.03 5.01 -2.41
CA SER A 79 -16.61 3.61 -2.56
C SER A 79 -17.27 2.93 -3.77
N GLU A 80 -18.53 3.26 -4.05
CA GLU A 80 -19.26 2.78 -5.23
C GLU A 80 -18.63 3.30 -6.52
N LYS A 81 -18.21 4.57 -6.56
CA LYS A 81 -17.48 5.15 -7.70
C LYS A 81 -16.14 4.46 -7.92
N VAL A 82 -15.37 4.21 -6.86
CA VAL A 82 -14.10 3.47 -6.95
C VAL A 82 -14.34 2.05 -7.46
N LYS A 83 -15.38 1.38 -6.98
CA LYS A 83 -15.75 0.04 -7.45
C LYS A 83 -16.18 0.03 -8.92
N ALA A 84 -16.92 1.04 -9.37
CA ALA A 84 -17.33 1.20 -10.77
C ALA A 84 -16.13 1.41 -11.72
N LEU A 85 -15.03 1.98 -11.23
CA LEU A 85 -13.77 2.11 -11.97
C LEU A 85 -12.98 0.80 -12.08
N GLY A 86 -13.47 -0.30 -11.49
CA GLY A 86 -12.81 -1.62 -11.52
C GLY A 86 -11.76 -1.83 -10.42
N PHE A 87 -11.64 -0.89 -9.49
CA PHE A 87 -10.74 -1.05 -8.34
C PHE A 87 -11.31 -2.09 -7.35
N ASN A 88 -10.41 -2.74 -6.61
CA ASN A 88 -10.78 -3.75 -5.61
C ASN A 88 -10.38 -3.39 -4.18
N ALA A 89 -9.65 -2.30 -3.99
CA ALA A 89 -9.24 -1.83 -2.67
C ALA A 89 -9.28 -0.31 -2.55
N ILE A 90 -9.33 0.17 -1.31
CA ILE A 90 -9.20 1.58 -0.95
C ILE A 90 -8.12 1.70 0.12
N SER A 91 -7.14 2.57 -0.09
CA SER A 91 -6.19 2.99 0.94
C SER A 91 -6.73 4.24 1.66
N PHE A 92 -6.57 4.31 2.97
CA PHE A 92 -6.94 5.50 3.73
C PHE A 92 -6.00 5.81 4.88
N TYR A 93 -5.89 7.09 5.20
CA TYR A 93 -5.14 7.59 6.34
C TYR A 93 -6.06 7.87 7.53
N VAL A 94 -5.50 7.64 8.72
CA VAL A 94 -6.05 8.10 9.99
C VAL A 94 -5.20 9.26 10.50
N ALA A 95 -5.78 10.44 10.57
CA ALA A 95 -5.12 11.63 11.07
C ALA A 95 -5.08 11.60 12.61
N TRP A 96 -3.94 11.22 13.20
CA TRP A 96 -3.78 11.10 14.65
C TRP A 96 -4.17 12.39 15.39
N PHE A 97 -3.78 13.56 14.91
CA PHE A 97 -4.10 14.85 15.54
C PHE A 97 -5.61 15.11 15.72
N LEU A 98 -6.48 14.48 14.92
CA LEU A 98 -7.94 14.57 15.08
C LEU A 98 -8.50 13.55 16.07
N VAL A 99 -7.81 12.41 16.25
CA VAL A 99 -8.25 11.32 17.12
C VAL A 99 -7.74 11.49 18.55
N GLU A 100 -6.61 12.19 18.75
CA GLU A 100 -6.03 12.49 20.07
C GLU A 100 -5.73 13.99 20.18
N GLY A 101 -6.77 14.82 20.17
CA GLY A 101 -6.61 16.27 20.40
C GLY A 101 -6.18 16.63 21.83
N LYS A 102 -6.44 15.73 22.80
CA LYS A 102 -5.98 15.83 24.19
C LYS A 102 -5.26 14.54 24.52
N HIS A 103 -4.04 14.66 25.07
CA HIS A 103 -3.22 13.49 25.39
C HIS A 103 -3.97 12.50 26.29
N GLY A 104 -3.95 11.22 25.90
CA GLY A 104 -4.63 10.14 26.62
C GLY A 104 -6.16 10.14 26.50
N ALA A 105 -6.75 11.07 25.73
CA ALA A 105 -8.18 11.11 25.46
C ALA A 105 -8.45 10.82 23.98
N PHE A 106 -9.10 9.69 23.72
CA PHE A 106 -9.43 9.20 22.37
C PHE A 106 -10.94 9.23 22.12
N PRO A 107 -11.53 10.37 21.76
CA PRO A 107 -12.95 10.46 21.43
C PRO A 107 -13.24 9.83 20.06
N TRP A 108 -13.21 8.50 19.95
CA TRP A 108 -13.67 7.79 18.75
C TRP A 108 -15.20 7.70 18.75
N LYS A 109 -15.87 8.82 18.47
CA LYS A 109 -17.33 8.91 18.43
C LYS A 109 -17.80 9.32 17.03
N VAL A 110 -18.19 8.33 16.24
CA VAL A 110 -18.93 8.58 14.98
C VAL A 110 -20.35 8.95 15.37
N SER A 111 -20.62 10.25 15.49
CA SER A 111 -21.91 10.76 15.95
C SER A 111 -22.98 10.66 14.86
N LEU A 112 -23.47 9.45 14.60
CA LEU A 112 -24.66 9.20 13.78
C LEU A 112 -25.93 9.58 14.56
N THR A 113 -26.11 10.82 14.98
CA THR A 113 -27.44 11.28 15.42
C THR A 113 -27.55 12.80 15.45
N SER A 114 -28.14 13.36 14.40
CA SER A 114 -28.65 14.73 14.37
C SER A 114 -29.84 14.94 15.35
N LYS A 115 -30.48 13.87 15.86
CA LYS A 115 -31.69 13.98 16.69
C LYS A 115 -31.48 13.79 18.21
N SER A 116 -30.35 13.25 18.66
CA SER A 116 -30.09 13.02 20.09
C SER A 116 -29.41 14.23 20.75
N CYS A 117 -28.60 14.99 20.01
CA CYS A 117 -27.99 16.23 20.46
C CYS A 117 -29.06 17.28 20.82
N LEU A 118 -30.08 17.47 19.98
CA LEU A 118 -31.15 18.43 20.25
C LEU A 118 -31.96 18.08 21.51
N ARG A 119 -32.22 16.79 21.78
CA ARG A 119 -32.90 16.34 23.01
C ARG A 119 -32.01 16.37 24.25
N GLN A 120 -30.69 16.46 24.08
CA GLN A 120 -29.74 16.58 25.18
C GLN A 120 -29.48 18.07 25.51
N GLN A 121 -29.42 18.94 24.49
CA GLN A 121 -29.40 20.40 24.64
C GLN A 121 -30.69 20.92 25.30
N LEU A 122 -31.87 20.44 24.87
CA LEU A 122 -33.17 20.82 25.46
C LEU A 122 -33.37 20.29 26.89
N ARG A 123 -32.62 19.27 27.32
CA ARG A 123 -32.65 18.75 28.70
C ARG A 123 -31.72 19.49 29.65
N GLN A 124 -30.71 20.18 29.13
CA GLN A 124 -29.69 20.90 29.91
C GLN A 124 -30.03 22.38 30.12
N GLY A 125 -31.22 22.84 29.70
CA GLY A 125 -31.77 24.14 30.10
C GLY A 125 -30.94 25.37 29.68
N HIS A 126 -30.06 25.23 28.68
CA HIS A 126 -29.29 26.34 28.13
C HIS A 126 -29.89 26.81 26.79
N ILE A 127 -31.18 27.20 26.85
CA ILE A 127 -31.80 28.36 26.18
C ILE A 127 -33.03 28.72 27.01
#